data_AF-A0A7S1QF51-F1
#
_entry.id   AF-A0A7S1QF51-F1
#
_cell.length_a   1.000
_cell.length_b   1.000
_cell.length_c   1.000
_cell.angle_alpha   90.00
_cell.angle_beta   90.00
_cell.angle_gamma   90.00
#
_symmetry.space_group_name_H-M   'P 1'
#
loop_
_entity.id
_entity.type
_entity.pdbx_description
1 polymer ?
#
loop_
_entity_poly.entity_id
_entity_poly.type
_entity_poly.pdbx_seq_one_letter_code
_entity_poly.pdbx_strand_id
1 'polypeptide(L)'
;GGLDANRPICAAKCPSADTRRNLCPGLDNYPTQVYAGKLCMPLDPALKKIVRMKIAAEPGTKFVLNVTEIIEDTWPLAIATVTAVLLGFLQLFLLRRFGICFVWIGFIFMIGVPLLLGIMLITQSSLGEVIVFGDTQNAHVAGICMCLMALLLACLVACSYKDMLTARTTTKAAVECILDTVGLLAEPFIALCIRSFLFVTLAIGFLLLSSSEGWRWEGLQLNGPLPLFMALYILASLWVLEVSSALSQYVAAVVTEEWFFATYNAVLFSKEVDPKVMRNAYYGGVRYHLGTLAYGAAILPVIRGPRALLFFLAQASRRTDTPVGGCINSVCNCVVEFYYKRIECLNRSAYFEVALNSLPFQPAAVHAMQVLSDDATSV
;
A
#
# COMPACT_ATOMS: atom_id res chain seq x y z
N GLY A 1 3.26 -51.03 3.63
CA GLY A 1 2.04 -50.27 3.90
C GLY A 1 1.76 -49.27 2.80
N GLY A 2 0.66 -49.44 2.06
CA GLY A 2 0.17 -48.46 1.09
C GLY A 2 -1.01 -47.68 1.67
N LEU A 3 -1.09 -46.38 1.37
CA LEU A 3 -2.22 -45.53 1.72
C LEU A 3 -3.34 -45.73 0.66
N ASP A 4 -4.48 -46.35 1.02
CA ASP A 4 -5.65 -46.38 0.14
C ASP A 4 -6.38 -45.03 0.19
N ALA A 5 -5.97 -44.13 -0.69
CA ALA A 5 -6.51 -42.79 -0.77
C ALA A 5 -7.77 -42.68 -1.65
N ASN A 6 -8.39 -43.80 -2.05
CA ASN A 6 -9.61 -43.80 -2.85
C ASN A 6 -10.86 -44.13 -2.01
N ARG A 7 -10.69 -44.48 -0.73
CA ARG A 7 -11.76 -44.83 0.21
C ARG A 7 -11.56 -44.13 1.55
N PRO A 8 -11.91 -42.83 1.67
CA PRO A 8 -11.82 -42.13 2.95
C PRO A 8 -12.84 -42.73 3.95
N ILE A 9 -12.41 -42.93 5.19
CA ILE A 9 -13.27 -43.41 6.28
C ILE A 9 -13.52 -42.24 7.23
N CYS A 10 -14.80 -41.93 7.47
CA CYS A 10 -15.18 -40.97 8.51
C CYS A 10 -15.10 -41.66 9.88
N ALA A 11 -14.21 -41.17 10.74
CA ALA A 11 -14.10 -41.63 12.13
C ALA A 11 -14.54 -40.51 13.08
N ALA A 12 -15.23 -40.87 14.17
CA ALA A 12 -15.67 -39.91 15.19
C ALA A 12 -14.49 -39.29 15.98
N LYS A 13 -13.35 -39.98 16.03
CA LYS A 13 -12.09 -39.51 16.63
C LYS A 13 -10.92 -39.98 15.78
N CYS A 14 -9.88 -39.17 15.67
CA CYS A 14 -8.66 -39.57 14.96
C CYS A 14 -7.95 -40.72 15.71
N PRO A 15 -7.60 -41.82 15.03
CA PRO A 15 -6.94 -42.95 15.67
C PRO A 15 -5.54 -42.56 16.15
N SER A 16 -5.36 -42.59 17.47
CA SER A 16 -4.08 -42.44 18.17
C SER A 16 -3.51 -43.83 18.47
N ALA A 17 -2.78 -44.39 17.51
CA ALA A 17 -1.83 -45.51 17.61
C ALA A 17 -2.22 -46.84 18.30
N ASP A 18 -3.40 -47.05 18.88
CA ASP A 18 -3.69 -48.30 19.62
C ASP A 18 -5.09 -48.87 19.37
N THR A 19 -5.42 -49.11 18.10
CA THR A 19 -6.54 -49.98 17.75
C THR A 19 -6.01 -51.16 16.94
N ARG A 20 -5.79 -52.29 17.61
CA ARG A 20 -5.40 -53.60 17.01
C ARG A 20 -6.49 -54.24 16.12
N ARG A 21 -7.49 -53.48 15.67
CA ARG A 21 -8.51 -53.93 14.74
C ARG A 21 -8.28 -53.25 13.40
N ASN A 22 -7.51 -53.90 12.54
CA ASN A 22 -7.42 -53.52 11.13
C ASN A 22 -8.79 -53.81 10.51
N LEU A 23 -9.60 -52.76 10.31
CA LEU A 23 -10.86 -52.87 9.56
C LEU A 23 -10.62 -53.22 8.08
N CYS A 24 -9.39 -53.02 7.60
CA CYS A 24 -8.95 -53.35 6.25
C CYS A 24 -7.88 -54.45 6.31
N PRO A 25 -8.17 -55.69 5.84
CA PRO A 25 -7.16 -56.74 5.77
C PRO A 25 -6.05 -56.34 4.79
N GLY A 26 -4.79 -56.43 5.23
CA GLY A 26 -3.60 -56.17 4.40
C GLY A 26 -3.02 -54.74 4.45
N LEU A 27 -3.58 -53.83 5.25
CA LEU A 27 -3.01 -52.49 5.47
C LEU A 27 -2.54 -52.30 6.92
N ASP A 28 -1.37 -51.66 7.06
CA ASP A 28 -0.81 -51.25 8.36
C ASP A 28 -1.50 -49.97 8.84
N ASN A 29 -1.91 -49.92 10.12
CA ASN A 29 -2.45 -48.72 10.72
C ASN A 29 -1.33 -47.69 10.94
N TYR A 30 -1.61 -46.42 10.64
CA TYR A 30 -0.72 -45.30 10.94
C TYR A 30 -1.38 -44.37 11.97
N PRO A 31 -0.60 -43.79 12.90
CA PRO A 31 -1.14 -42.87 13.87
C PRO A 31 -1.49 -41.53 13.21
N THR A 32 -2.62 -40.97 13.59
CA THR A 32 -3.11 -39.69 13.08
C THR A 32 -3.40 -38.72 14.20
N GLN A 33 -3.29 -37.43 13.90
CA GLN A 33 -3.65 -36.33 14.78
C GLN A 33 -4.76 -35.48 14.14
N VAL A 34 -5.57 -34.84 14.97
CA VAL A 34 -6.56 -33.88 14.51
C VAL A 34 -5.85 -32.70 13.85
N TYR A 35 -6.30 -32.32 12.66
CA TYR A 35 -5.83 -31.17 11.90
C TYR A 35 -7.06 -30.38 11.45
N ALA A 36 -7.01 -29.04 11.55
CA ALA A 36 -8.12 -28.16 11.17
C ALA A 36 -9.45 -28.48 11.88
N GLY A 37 -9.41 -29.10 13.07
CA GLY A 37 -10.58 -29.49 13.88
C GLY A 37 -11.53 -30.52 13.26
N LYS A 38 -11.32 -30.92 12.00
CA LYS A 38 -12.23 -31.82 11.24
C LYS A 38 -11.53 -32.92 10.45
N LEU A 39 -10.22 -32.83 10.23
CA LEU A 39 -9.43 -33.77 9.42
C LEU A 39 -8.46 -34.55 10.30
N CYS A 40 -8.19 -35.81 9.96
CA CYS A 40 -7.14 -36.59 10.60
C CYS A 40 -5.92 -36.63 9.68
N MET A 41 -4.78 -36.14 10.16
CA MET A 41 -3.53 -36.13 9.42
C MET A 41 -2.52 -37.13 10.00
N PRO A 42 -1.75 -37.85 9.14
CA PRO A 42 -0.68 -38.72 9.61
C PRO A 42 0.39 -37.95 10.40
N LEU A 43 0.93 -38.59 11.44
CA LEU A 43 2.10 -38.09 12.19
C LEU A 43 3.41 -38.23 11.39
N ASP A 44 3.51 -39.26 10.54
CA ASP A 44 4.68 -39.48 9.69
C ASP A 44 4.81 -38.37 8.62
N PRO A 45 5.93 -37.63 8.56
CA PRO A 45 6.14 -36.54 7.60
C PRO A 45 6.07 -36.98 6.13
N ALA A 46 6.45 -38.21 5.79
CA ALA A 46 6.40 -38.72 4.42
C ALA A 46 4.96 -38.93 3.96
N LEU A 47 4.14 -39.58 4.81
CA LEU A 47 2.71 -39.80 4.55
C LEU A 47 1.92 -38.47 4.57
N LYS A 48 2.27 -37.56 5.49
CA LYS A 48 1.66 -36.23 5.61
C LYS A 48 1.80 -35.43 4.32
N LYS A 49 2.94 -35.52 3.63
CA LYS A 49 3.17 -34.83 2.34
C LYS A 49 2.27 -35.37 1.23
N ILE A 50 2.12 -36.69 1.14
CA ILE A 50 1.28 -37.35 0.13
C ILE A 50 -0.20 -37.02 0.34
N VAL A 51 -0.67 -37.08 1.58
CA VAL A 51 -2.05 -36.75 1.95
C VAL A 51 -2.34 -35.27 1.67
N ARG A 52 -1.42 -34.35 2.03
CA ARG A 52 -1.56 -32.92 1.71
C ARG A 52 -1.68 -32.65 0.21
N MET A 53 -0.85 -33.27 -0.62
CA MET A 53 -0.91 -33.09 -2.08
C MET A 53 -2.25 -33.53 -2.67
N LYS A 54 -2.83 -34.62 -2.15
CA LYS A 54 -4.10 -35.14 -2.66
C LYS A 54 -5.31 -34.36 -2.15
N ILE A 55 -5.30 -33.91 -0.88
CA ILE A 55 -6.35 -33.02 -0.33
C ILE A 55 -6.35 -31.65 -1.02
N ALA A 56 -5.18 -31.15 -1.43
CA ALA A 56 -5.06 -29.89 -2.17
C ALA A 56 -5.57 -29.96 -3.62
N ALA A 57 -5.75 -31.17 -4.16
CA ALA A 57 -6.26 -31.37 -5.52
C ALA A 57 -7.79 -31.21 -5.63
N GLU A 58 -8.52 -31.30 -4.51
CA GLU A 58 -9.96 -31.18 -4.49
C GLU A 58 -10.39 -29.76 -4.05
N PRO A 59 -11.24 -29.05 -4.83
CA PRO A 59 -11.49 -27.62 -4.63
C PRO A 59 -12.16 -27.28 -3.30
N GLY A 60 -13.01 -28.16 -2.77
CA GLY A 60 -13.71 -27.95 -1.48
C GLY A 60 -12.79 -28.03 -0.27
N THR A 61 -11.85 -28.97 -0.25
CA THR A 61 -10.88 -29.13 0.85
C THR A 61 -9.72 -28.14 0.78
N LYS A 62 -9.36 -27.66 -0.42
CA LYS A 62 -8.41 -26.55 -0.58
C LYS A 62 -8.90 -25.27 0.13
N PHE A 63 -10.19 -24.97 0.05
CA PHE A 63 -10.78 -23.85 0.77
C PHE A 63 -10.73 -24.06 2.30
N VAL A 64 -11.08 -25.25 2.79
CA VAL A 64 -11.04 -25.55 4.24
C VAL A 64 -9.61 -25.50 4.79
N LEU A 65 -8.63 -26.05 4.08
CA LEU A 65 -7.21 -26.00 4.47
C LEU A 65 -6.70 -24.56 4.54
N ASN A 66 -6.98 -23.75 3.51
CA ASN A 66 -6.57 -22.35 3.47
C ASN A 66 -7.23 -21.52 4.58
N VAL A 67 -8.52 -21.75 4.87
CA VAL A 67 -9.23 -21.03 5.93
C VAL A 67 -8.69 -21.39 7.32
N THR A 68 -8.34 -22.66 7.56
CA THR A 68 -7.77 -23.06 8.85
C THR A 68 -6.34 -22.58 9.07
N GLU A 69 -5.55 -22.48 8.00
CA GLU A 69 -4.22 -21.86 8.04
C GLU A 69 -4.31 -20.36 8.38
N ILE A 70 -5.28 -19.64 7.80
CA ILE A 70 -5.55 -18.23 8.12
C ILE A 70 -5.97 -18.04 9.59
N ILE A 71 -6.76 -18.97 10.14
CA ILE A 71 -7.24 -18.88 11.53
C ILE A 71 -6.10 -19.13 12.53
N GLU A 72 -5.21 -20.09 12.27
CA GLU A 72 -4.04 -20.35 13.13
C GLU A 72 -3.02 -19.19 13.09
N ASP A 73 -2.93 -18.48 11.96
CA ASP A 73 -2.06 -17.29 11.79
C ASP A 73 -2.72 -15.94 12.17
N THR A 74 -3.96 -15.97 12.69
CA THR A 74 -4.70 -14.74 13.04
C THR A 74 -4.09 -14.01 14.24
N TRP A 75 -3.49 -14.74 15.19
CA TRP A 75 -2.92 -14.13 16.41
C TRP A 75 -1.68 -13.24 16.14
N PRO A 76 -0.67 -13.66 15.34
CA PRO A 76 0.40 -12.78 14.89
C PRO A 76 -0.09 -11.52 14.17
N LEU A 77 -1.12 -11.65 13.31
CA LEU A 77 -1.70 -10.52 12.59
C LEU A 77 -2.41 -9.54 13.53
N ALA A 78 -3.13 -10.05 14.52
CA ALA A 78 -3.76 -9.23 15.55
C ALA A 78 -2.72 -8.48 16.39
N ILE A 79 -1.65 -9.15 16.82
CA ILE A 79 -0.54 -8.50 17.54
C ILE A 79 0.08 -7.41 16.68
N ALA A 80 0.43 -7.71 15.42
CA ALA A 80 1.04 -6.74 14.50
C ALA A 80 0.16 -5.50 14.28
N THR A 81 -1.17 -5.68 14.21
CA THR A 81 -2.13 -4.58 14.08
C THR A 81 -2.14 -3.71 15.33
N VAL A 82 -2.16 -4.32 16.52
CA VAL A 82 -2.13 -3.58 17.78
C VAL A 82 -0.81 -2.83 17.96
N THR A 83 0.34 -3.48 17.68
CA THR A 83 1.64 -2.79 17.74
C THR A 83 1.74 -1.68 16.71
N ALA A 84 1.22 -1.84 15.49
CA ALA A 84 1.21 -0.79 14.49
C ALA A 84 0.39 0.44 14.95
N VAL A 85 -0.77 0.23 15.56
CA VAL A 85 -1.58 1.32 16.12
C VAL A 85 -0.84 2.04 17.25
N LEU A 86 -0.26 1.30 18.19
CA LEU A 86 0.53 1.87 19.28
C LEU A 86 1.75 2.65 18.77
N LEU A 87 2.48 2.10 17.80
CA LEU A 87 3.61 2.77 17.15
C LEU A 87 3.17 4.03 16.40
N GLY A 88 1.99 4.03 15.77
CA GLY A 88 1.40 5.20 15.12
C GLY A 88 1.11 6.33 16.10
N PHE A 89 0.47 6.03 17.24
CA PHE A 89 0.25 7.03 18.30
C PHE A 89 1.55 7.52 18.92
N LEU A 90 2.51 6.62 19.13
CA LEU A 90 3.85 6.99 19.59
C LEU A 90 4.54 7.92 18.60
N GLN A 91 4.44 7.64 17.29
CA GLN A 91 5.00 8.49 16.25
C GLN A 91 4.35 9.88 16.24
N LEU A 92 3.02 9.98 16.35
CA LEU A 92 2.32 11.27 16.46
C LEU A 92 2.77 12.05 17.71
N PHE A 93 2.91 11.36 18.85
CA PHE A 93 3.41 11.96 20.08
C PHE A 93 4.86 12.47 19.93
N LEU A 94 5.74 11.67 19.32
CA LEU A 94 7.13 12.05 19.04
C LEU A 94 7.20 13.24 18.07
N LEU A 95 6.37 13.28 17.03
CA LEU A 95 6.31 14.42 16.10
C LEU A 95 5.83 15.70 16.80
N ARG A 96 4.84 15.60 17.70
CA ARG A 96 4.34 16.74 18.49
C ARG A 96 5.41 17.33 19.42
N ARG A 97 6.13 16.47 20.15
CA ARG A 97 7.05 16.92 21.21
C ARG A 97 8.50 17.09 20.76
N PHE A 98 8.98 16.18 19.91
CA PHE A 98 10.38 16.04 19.53
C PHE A 98 10.61 16.08 18.01
N GLY A 99 9.71 16.68 17.23
CA GLY A 99 9.81 16.71 15.76
C GLY A 99 11.18 17.17 15.23
N ILE A 100 11.85 18.11 15.92
CA ILE A 100 13.20 18.54 15.53
C ILE A 100 14.25 17.45 15.71
N CYS A 101 14.23 16.73 16.84
CA CYS A 101 15.15 15.65 17.12
C CYS A 101 14.92 14.50 16.13
N PHE A 102 13.66 14.20 15.82
CA PHE A 102 13.32 13.15 14.87
C PHE A 102 13.89 13.43 13.46
N VAL A 103 13.73 14.66 12.97
CA VAL A 103 14.28 15.07 11.66
C VAL A 103 15.81 15.02 11.66
N TRP A 104 16.47 15.53 12.71
CA TRP A 104 17.93 15.47 12.82
C TRP A 104 18.48 14.04 12.90
N ILE A 105 17.84 13.14 13.66
CA ILE A 105 18.21 11.73 13.70
C ILE A 105 18.14 11.10 12.31
N GLY A 106 17.09 11.42 11.54
CA GLY A 106 16.93 10.98 10.16
C GLY A 106 18.09 11.44 9.25
N PHE A 107 18.48 12.71 9.34
CA PHE A 107 19.61 13.24 8.56
C PHE A 107 20.96 12.67 9.00
N ILE A 108 21.19 12.53 10.31
CA ILE A 108 22.39 11.90 10.85
C ILE A 108 22.51 10.47 10.33
N PHE A 109 21.40 9.73 10.25
CA PHE A 109 21.41 8.38 9.70
C PHE A 109 21.63 8.37 8.18
N MET A 110 20.92 9.22 7.43
CA MET A 110 21.05 9.31 5.96
C MET A 110 22.45 9.75 5.50
N ILE A 111 23.15 10.59 6.26
CA ILE A 111 24.51 11.03 5.95
C ILE A 111 25.53 10.07 6.57
N GLY A 112 25.31 9.65 7.82
CA GLY A 112 26.24 8.85 8.59
C GLY A 112 26.41 7.43 8.06
N VAL A 113 25.34 6.76 7.63
CA VAL A 113 25.43 5.39 7.12
C VAL A 113 26.26 5.32 5.83
N PRO A 114 25.98 6.12 4.77
CA PRO A 114 26.83 6.10 3.58
C PRO A 114 28.26 6.54 3.85
N LEU A 115 28.49 7.48 4.78
CA LEU A 115 29.83 7.92 5.17
C LEU A 115 30.61 6.80 5.87
N LEU A 116 30.00 6.13 6.85
CA LEU A 116 30.61 5.01 7.56
C LEU A 116 30.90 3.83 6.63
N LEU A 117 29.93 3.45 5.79
CA LEU A 117 30.11 2.39 4.79
C LEU A 117 31.19 2.76 3.77
N GLY A 118 31.21 4.02 3.30
CA GLY A 118 32.22 4.51 2.37
C GLY A 118 33.63 4.46 2.97
N ILE A 119 33.81 4.93 4.21
CA ILE A 119 35.08 4.87 4.93
C ILE A 119 35.51 3.41 5.15
N MET A 120 34.59 2.54 5.59
CA MET A 120 34.88 1.11 5.76
C MET A 120 35.39 0.47 4.47
N LEU A 121 34.75 0.74 3.33
CA LEU A 121 35.18 0.23 2.03
C LEU A 121 36.56 0.75 1.60
N ILE A 122 36.86 2.04 1.86
CA ILE A 122 38.18 2.61 1.57
C ILE A 122 39.26 1.95 2.43
N THR A 123 38.99 1.75 3.73
CA THR A 123 39.95 1.11 4.65
C THR A 123 40.17 -0.37 4.33
N GLN A 124 39.13 -1.11 3.95
CA GLN A 124 39.26 -2.50 3.50
C GLN A 124 40.03 -2.59 2.19
N SER A 125 39.79 -1.65 1.27
CA SER A 125 40.54 -1.58 0.01
C SER A 125 42.01 -1.25 0.22
N SER A 126 42.36 -0.37 1.17
CA SER A 126 43.77 -0.01 1.42
C SER A 126 44.54 -1.12 2.14
N LEU A 127 43.84 -1.95 2.92
CA LEU A 127 44.41 -3.13 3.59
C LEU A 127 44.43 -4.39 2.71
N GLY A 128 43.78 -4.37 1.55
CA GLY A 128 43.70 -5.52 0.64
C GLY A 128 42.72 -6.63 1.06
N GLU A 129 41.91 -6.40 2.10
CA GLU A 129 40.94 -7.36 2.66
C GLU A 129 39.51 -7.05 2.19
N VAL A 130 39.24 -7.17 0.89
CA VAL A 130 37.94 -6.81 0.31
C VAL A 130 36.95 -7.98 0.41
N ILE A 131 35.94 -7.85 1.27
CA ILE A 131 34.93 -8.91 1.51
C ILE A 131 33.75 -8.83 0.52
N VAL A 132 33.40 -7.63 0.05
CA VAL A 132 32.11 -7.39 -0.65
C VAL A 132 32.22 -7.34 -2.18
N PHE A 133 33.24 -6.68 -2.72
CA PHE A 133 33.34 -6.41 -4.16
C PHE A 133 34.34 -7.30 -4.91
N GLY A 134 35.08 -8.17 -4.21
CA GLY A 134 36.09 -9.07 -4.79
C GLY A 134 37.32 -8.39 -5.43
N ASP A 135 37.20 -7.10 -5.79
CA ASP A 135 38.24 -6.29 -6.42
C ASP A 135 38.49 -5.00 -5.60
N THR A 136 39.76 -4.78 -5.29
CA THR A 136 40.27 -3.58 -4.60
C THR A 136 39.94 -2.28 -5.33
N GLN A 137 40.05 -2.24 -6.67
CA GLN A 137 39.82 -1.00 -7.41
C GLN A 137 38.34 -0.60 -7.38
N ASN A 138 37.44 -1.56 -7.54
CA ASN A 138 35.99 -1.32 -7.48
C ASN A 138 35.52 -0.93 -6.08
N ALA A 139 36.07 -1.57 -5.03
CA ALA A 139 35.78 -1.21 -3.64
C ALA A 139 36.22 0.23 -3.30
N HIS A 140 37.40 0.64 -3.75
CA HIS A 140 37.93 1.98 -3.53
C HIS A 140 37.09 3.06 -4.23
N VAL A 141 36.72 2.82 -5.50
CA VAL A 141 35.85 3.73 -6.26
C VAL A 141 34.46 3.82 -5.64
N ALA A 142 33.86 2.69 -5.28
CA ALA A 142 32.56 2.67 -4.61
C ALA A 142 32.58 3.43 -3.28
N GLY A 143 33.62 3.25 -2.46
CA GLY A 143 33.78 3.97 -1.20
C GLY A 143 33.88 5.49 -1.38
N ILE A 144 34.67 5.96 -2.36
CA ILE A 144 34.75 7.39 -2.70
C ILE A 144 33.39 7.92 -3.15
N CYS A 145 32.68 7.20 -4.02
CA CYS A 145 31.34 7.60 -4.47
C CYS A 145 30.35 7.73 -3.32
N MET A 146 30.35 6.82 -2.34
CA MET A 146 29.49 6.89 -1.17
C MET A 146 29.81 8.08 -0.26
N CYS A 147 31.11 8.38 -0.06
CA CYS A 147 31.53 9.58 0.69
C CYS A 147 31.15 10.88 -0.01
N LEU A 148 31.30 10.95 -1.35
CA LEU A 148 30.88 12.11 -2.13
C LEU A 148 29.36 12.30 -2.10
N MET A 149 28.59 11.21 -2.17
CA MET A 149 27.14 11.24 -2.01
C MET A 149 26.75 11.76 -0.62
N ALA A 150 27.41 11.30 0.43
CA ALA A 150 27.16 11.77 1.80
C ALA A 150 27.48 13.27 1.97
N LEU A 151 28.59 13.74 1.38
CA LEU A 151 28.97 15.16 1.38
C LEU A 151 27.92 16.01 0.65
N LEU A 152 27.47 15.56 -0.53
CA LEU A 152 26.45 16.23 -1.31
C LEU A 152 25.13 16.33 -0.53
N LEU A 153 24.70 15.24 0.12
CA LEU A 153 23.52 15.24 0.98
C LEU A 153 23.70 16.20 2.18
N ALA A 154 24.88 16.25 2.80
CA ALA A 154 25.16 17.18 3.89
C ALA A 154 25.08 18.65 3.43
N CYS A 155 25.61 18.98 2.25
CA CYS A 155 25.48 20.30 1.66
C CYS A 155 24.02 20.66 1.37
N LEU A 156 23.24 19.74 0.81
CA LEU A 156 21.80 19.96 0.55
C LEU A 156 21.02 20.22 1.84
N VAL A 157 21.32 19.50 2.92
CA VAL A 157 20.70 19.70 4.25
C VAL A 157 21.09 21.07 4.82
N ALA A 158 22.35 21.48 4.67
CA ALA A 158 22.80 22.79 5.12
C ALA A 158 22.09 23.93 4.36
N CYS A 159 21.90 23.79 3.04
CA CYS A 159 21.21 24.77 2.20
C CYS A 159 19.71 24.88 2.53
N SER A 160 19.07 23.78 2.94
CA SER A 160 17.62 23.71 3.22
C SER A 160 17.25 23.87 4.70
N TYR A 161 18.17 24.39 5.54
CA TYR A 161 17.94 24.54 6.97
C TYR A 161 16.71 25.41 7.31
N LYS A 162 16.45 26.46 6.53
CA LYS A 162 15.27 27.32 6.71
C LYS A 162 13.97 26.57 6.40
N ASP A 163 13.95 25.84 5.29
CA ASP A 163 12.80 25.03 4.88
C ASP A 163 12.48 23.94 5.91
N MET A 164 13.52 23.36 6.53
CA MET A 164 13.38 22.41 7.62
C MET A 164 12.64 23.02 8.83
N LEU A 165 12.93 24.28 9.18
CA LEU A 165 12.25 24.95 10.27
C LEU A 165 10.77 25.19 9.97
N THR A 166 10.45 25.57 8.73
CA THR A 166 9.06 25.71 8.26
C THR A 166 8.33 24.36 8.23
N ALA A 167 8.99 23.31 7.75
CA ALA A 167 8.43 21.96 7.75
C ALA A 167 8.10 21.46 9.17
N ARG A 168 8.89 21.86 10.17
CA ARG A 168 8.63 21.54 11.58
C ARG A 168 7.34 22.21 12.07
N THR A 169 7.15 23.49 11.80
CA THR A 169 5.98 24.23 12.30
C THR A 169 4.70 23.71 11.65
N THR A 170 4.72 23.43 10.35
CA THR A 170 3.59 22.83 9.64
C THR A 170 3.29 21.42 10.11
N THR A 171 4.31 20.58 10.33
CA THR A 171 4.13 19.21 10.87
C THR A 171 3.53 19.25 12.28
N LYS A 172 4.02 20.16 13.14
CA LYS A 172 3.47 20.32 14.49
C LYS A 172 1.99 20.73 14.43
N ALA A 173 1.66 21.72 13.59
CA ALA A 173 0.28 22.15 13.39
C ALA A 173 -0.61 21.03 12.85
N ALA A 174 -0.11 20.21 11.91
CA ALA A 174 -0.83 19.06 11.38
C ALA A 174 -1.13 18.01 12.47
N VAL A 175 -0.16 17.73 13.35
CA VAL A 175 -0.36 16.79 14.46
C VAL A 175 -1.35 17.35 15.49
N GLU A 176 -1.28 18.64 15.80
CA GLU A 176 -2.25 19.30 16.68
C GLU A 176 -3.68 19.24 16.09
N CYS A 177 -3.83 19.47 14.77
CA CYS A 177 -5.10 19.30 14.07
C CYS A 177 -5.68 17.88 14.20
N ILE A 178 -4.85 16.86 13.95
CA ILE A 178 -5.25 15.44 14.04
C ILE A 178 -5.68 15.07 15.47
N LEU A 179 -4.97 15.57 16.48
CA LEU A 179 -5.25 15.24 17.89
C LEU A 179 -6.43 16.01 18.47
N ASP A 180 -6.59 17.28 18.08
CA ASP A 180 -7.73 18.11 18.49
C ASP A 180 -9.02 17.64 17.81
N THR A 181 -8.92 17.06 16.61
CA THR A 181 -10.06 16.55 15.84
C THR A 181 -10.06 15.02 15.79
N VAL A 182 -10.62 14.38 16.81
CA VAL A 182 -10.69 12.90 16.91
C VAL A 182 -11.30 12.24 15.67
N GLY A 183 -12.23 12.91 14.99
CA GLY A 183 -12.80 12.43 13.74
C GLY A 183 -11.76 12.18 12.64
N LEU A 184 -10.69 12.99 12.58
CA LEU A 184 -9.62 12.88 11.58
C LEU A 184 -8.73 11.65 11.82
N LEU A 185 -8.61 11.17 13.06
CA LEU A 185 -7.97 9.87 13.37
C LEU A 185 -8.77 8.68 12.82
N ALA A 186 -10.09 8.82 12.74
CA ALA A 186 -10.98 7.79 12.20
C ALA A 186 -11.09 7.83 10.66
N GLU A 187 -10.74 8.96 10.04
CA GLU A 187 -10.76 9.16 8.58
C GLU A 187 -10.13 8.01 7.78
N PRO A 188 -8.89 7.55 8.07
CA PRO A 188 -8.26 6.50 7.26
C PRO A 188 -9.03 5.18 7.32
N PHE A 189 -9.67 4.88 8.46
CA PHE A 189 -10.51 3.70 8.62
C PHE A 189 -11.84 3.85 7.88
N ILE A 190 -12.50 5.00 7.98
CA ILE A 190 -13.74 5.29 7.24
C ILE A 190 -13.48 5.18 5.73
N ALA A 191 -12.41 5.81 5.26
CA ALA A 191 -12.04 5.80 3.86
C ALA A 191 -11.64 4.40 3.38
N LEU A 192 -10.98 3.59 4.22
CA LEU A 192 -10.72 2.18 3.92
C LEU A 192 -12.02 1.37 3.83
N CYS A 193 -12.94 1.50 4.79
CA CYS A 193 -14.22 0.80 4.77
C CYS A 193 -15.04 1.13 3.51
N ILE A 194 -15.14 2.42 3.15
CA ILE A 194 -15.81 2.86 1.92
C ILE A 194 -15.14 2.25 0.69
N ARG A 195 -13.81 2.33 0.59
CA ARG A 195 -13.06 1.78 -0.55
C ARG A 195 -13.20 0.26 -0.65
N SER A 196 -13.09 -0.46 0.46
CA SER A 196 -13.25 -1.92 0.49
C SER A 196 -14.66 -2.33 0.06
N PHE A 197 -15.70 -1.64 0.54
CA PHE A 197 -17.08 -1.89 0.14
C PHE A 197 -17.29 -1.65 -1.36
N LEU A 198 -16.79 -0.51 -1.88
CA LEU A 198 -16.86 -0.19 -3.30
C LEU A 198 -16.10 -1.23 -4.14
N PHE A 199 -14.89 -1.59 -3.73
CA PHE A 199 -14.07 -2.60 -4.43
C PHE A 199 -14.78 -3.95 -4.52
N VAL A 200 -15.33 -4.46 -3.41
CA VAL A 200 -16.06 -5.73 -3.39
C VAL A 200 -17.30 -5.66 -4.29
N THR A 201 -18.07 -4.57 -4.21
CA THR A 201 -19.26 -4.38 -5.06
C THR A 201 -18.89 -4.33 -6.55
N LEU A 202 -17.85 -3.58 -6.90
CA LEU A 202 -17.35 -3.48 -8.28
C LEU A 202 -16.79 -4.81 -8.78
N ALA A 203 -16.08 -5.56 -7.94
CA ALA A 203 -15.54 -6.88 -8.26
C ALA A 203 -16.66 -7.90 -8.50
N ILE A 204 -17.71 -7.91 -7.68
CA ILE A 204 -18.90 -8.74 -7.91
C ILE A 204 -19.54 -8.38 -9.26
N GLY A 205 -19.73 -7.09 -9.55
CA GLY A 205 -20.27 -6.66 -10.84
C GLY A 205 -19.40 -7.06 -12.03
N PHE A 206 -18.06 -7.03 -11.88
CA PHE A 206 -17.14 -7.53 -12.91
C PHE A 206 -17.26 -9.04 -13.11
N LEU A 207 -17.36 -9.82 -12.03
CA LEU A 207 -17.56 -11.27 -12.09
C LEU A 207 -18.87 -11.62 -12.79
N LEU A 208 -19.96 -10.92 -12.46
CA LEU A 208 -21.25 -11.08 -13.13
C LEU A 208 -21.15 -10.78 -14.63
N LEU A 209 -20.47 -9.69 -15.00
CA LEU A 209 -20.22 -9.35 -16.40
C LEU A 209 -19.41 -10.44 -17.12
N SER A 210 -18.40 -11.01 -16.45
CA SER A 210 -17.57 -12.10 -16.99
C SER A 210 -18.27 -13.45 -17.10
N SER A 211 -19.29 -13.69 -16.27
CA SER A 211 -20.07 -14.93 -16.28
C SER A 211 -21.13 -14.99 -17.37
N SER A 212 -21.41 -13.86 -18.06
CA SER A 212 -22.35 -13.83 -19.18
C SER A 212 -21.86 -14.74 -20.32
N GLU A 213 -22.75 -15.52 -20.94
CA GLU A 213 -22.45 -16.69 -21.80
C GLU A 213 -21.71 -16.41 -23.15
N GLY A 214 -20.99 -15.30 -23.28
CA GLY A 214 -20.23 -14.94 -24.48
C GLY A 214 -18.74 -15.33 -24.50
N TRP A 215 -18.22 -15.98 -23.45
CA TRP A 215 -16.79 -16.22 -23.24
C TRP A 215 -16.36 -17.64 -23.62
N ARG A 216 -16.20 -17.92 -24.92
CA ARG A 216 -15.53 -19.14 -25.42
C ARG A 216 -14.13 -18.79 -25.93
N TRP A 217 -13.09 -19.36 -25.32
CA TRP A 217 -11.66 -19.14 -25.65
C TRP A 217 -11.21 -19.80 -26.97
N GLU A 218 -12.07 -19.85 -27.99
CA GLU A 218 -11.70 -20.38 -29.31
C GLU A 218 -11.07 -19.26 -30.15
N GLY A 219 -9.77 -19.04 -29.92
CA GLY A 219 -8.94 -18.18 -30.74
C GLY A 219 -9.08 -16.69 -30.43
N LEU A 220 -7.99 -15.97 -30.64
CA LEU A 220 -7.85 -14.53 -30.45
C LEU A 220 -8.69 -13.74 -31.49
N GLN A 221 -10.00 -13.94 -31.55
CA GLN A 221 -10.91 -13.06 -32.30
C GLN A 221 -11.50 -12.03 -31.34
N LEU A 222 -10.82 -10.89 -31.25
CA LEU A 222 -11.26 -9.69 -30.54
C LEU A 222 -12.44 -8.99 -31.26
N ASN A 223 -13.44 -9.76 -31.72
CA ASN A 223 -14.45 -9.32 -32.70
C ASN A 223 -15.87 -9.18 -32.10
N GLY A 224 -15.99 -8.84 -30.81
CA GLY A 224 -17.28 -8.57 -30.15
C GLY A 224 -17.26 -7.31 -29.29
N PRO A 225 -18.42 -6.75 -28.89
CA PRO A 225 -18.48 -5.56 -28.03
C PRO A 225 -18.13 -5.84 -26.55
N LEU A 226 -18.09 -7.12 -26.16
CA LEU A 226 -17.92 -7.56 -24.76
C LEU A 226 -16.54 -7.22 -24.15
N PRO A 227 -15.39 -7.40 -24.83
CA PRO A 227 -14.09 -6.94 -24.34
C PRO A 227 -14.03 -5.42 -24.12
N LEU A 228 -14.68 -4.63 -24.99
CA LEU A 228 -14.77 -3.18 -24.81
C LEU A 228 -15.59 -2.84 -23.55
N PHE A 229 -16.73 -3.49 -23.34
CA PHE A 229 -17.51 -3.30 -22.11
C PHE A 229 -16.73 -3.66 -20.85
N MET A 230 -15.92 -4.72 -20.88
CA MET A 230 -15.04 -5.06 -19.75
C MET A 230 -13.96 -4.03 -19.51
N ALA A 231 -13.30 -3.54 -20.57
CA ALA A 231 -12.30 -2.49 -20.46
C ALA A 231 -12.90 -1.19 -19.89
N LEU A 232 -14.08 -0.79 -20.37
CA LEU A 232 -14.83 0.36 -19.85
C LEU A 232 -15.26 0.15 -18.40
N TYR A 233 -15.72 -1.05 -18.04
CA TYR A 233 -16.09 -1.37 -16.67
C TYR A 233 -14.90 -1.29 -15.71
N ILE A 234 -13.73 -1.82 -16.11
CA ILE A 234 -12.50 -1.71 -15.32
C ILE A 234 -12.12 -0.24 -15.15
N LEU A 235 -12.14 0.55 -16.24
CA LEU A 235 -11.83 1.98 -16.18
C LEU A 235 -12.80 2.74 -15.27
N ALA A 236 -14.10 2.47 -15.38
CA ALA A 236 -15.14 3.05 -14.53
C ALA A 236 -14.96 2.62 -13.06
N SER A 237 -14.57 1.38 -12.80
CA SER A 237 -14.30 0.87 -11.45
C SER A 237 -13.11 1.60 -10.81
N LEU A 238 -12.03 1.76 -11.56
CA LEU A 238 -10.87 2.55 -11.12
C LEU A 238 -11.26 4.00 -10.86
N TRP A 239 -12.08 4.60 -11.73
CA TRP A 239 -12.59 5.94 -11.54
C TRP A 239 -13.43 6.08 -10.27
N VAL A 240 -14.37 5.17 -9.99
CA VAL A 240 -15.18 5.19 -8.75
C VAL A 240 -14.30 5.10 -7.50
N LEU A 241 -13.25 4.27 -7.53
CA LEU A 241 -12.28 4.20 -6.43
C LEU A 241 -11.50 5.52 -6.29
N GLU A 242 -11.14 6.19 -7.38
CA GLU A 242 -10.53 7.52 -7.33
C GLU A 242 -11.48 8.60 -6.80
N VAL A 243 -12.78 8.55 -7.14
CA VAL A 243 -13.77 9.47 -6.56
C VAL A 243 -13.83 9.33 -5.04
N SER A 244 -13.78 8.09 -4.53
CA SER A 244 -13.75 7.86 -3.07
C SER A 244 -12.49 8.43 -2.42
N SER A 245 -11.36 8.42 -3.13
CA SER A 245 -10.13 9.04 -2.67
C SER A 245 -10.17 10.57 -2.71
N ALA A 246 -10.78 11.14 -3.75
CA ALA A 246 -11.01 12.58 -3.84
C ALA A 246 -11.92 13.08 -2.70
N LEU A 247 -12.97 12.32 -2.36
CA LEU A 247 -13.85 12.63 -1.23
C LEU A 247 -13.12 12.62 0.11
N SER A 248 -12.27 11.62 0.34
CA SER A 248 -11.40 11.53 1.53
C SER A 248 -10.45 12.74 1.64
N GLN A 249 -9.81 13.14 0.54
CA GLN A 249 -8.94 14.32 0.50
C GLN A 249 -9.71 15.63 0.76
N TYR A 250 -10.89 15.78 0.17
CA TYR A 250 -11.77 16.93 0.40
C TYR A 250 -12.23 17.01 1.88
N VAL A 251 -12.66 15.88 2.46
CA VAL A 251 -13.09 15.86 3.88
C VAL A 251 -11.94 16.25 4.80
N ALA A 252 -10.73 15.73 4.57
CA ALA A 252 -9.55 16.11 5.34
C ALA A 252 -9.24 17.62 5.19
N ALA A 253 -9.43 18.19 4.00
CA ALA A 253 -9.24 19.62 3.74
C ALA A 253 -10.24 20.48 4.54
N VAL A 254 -11.54 20.20 4.42
CA VAL A 254 -12.61 20.94 5.14
C VAL A 254 -12.42 20.87 6.65
N VAL A 255 -12.11 19.70 7.19
CA VAL A 255 -11.90 19.53 8.64
C VAL A 255 -10.67 20.29 9.11
N THR A 256 -9.59 20.30 8.31
CA THR A 256 -8.37 21.05 8.62
C THR A 256 -8.61 22.56 8.56
N GLU A 257 -9.41 23.02 7.60
CA GLU A 257 -9.83 24.43 7.48
C GLU A 257 -10.63 24.89 8.70
N GLU A 258 -11.65 24.12 9.09
CA GLU A 258 -12.45 24.39 10.28
C GLU A 258 -11.59 24.43 11.54
N TRP A 259 -10.64 23.49 11.70
CA TRP A 259 -9.66 23.54 12.79
C TRP A 259 -8.72 24.75 12.67
N PHE A 260 -8.30 25.14 11.47
CA PHE A 260 -7.39 26.26 11.27
C PHE A 260 -8.04 27.59 11.72
N PHE A 261 -9.32 27.79 11.46
CA PHE A 261 -10.07 28.97 11.87
C PHE A 261 -10.78 28.85 13.24
N ALA A 262 -10.77 27.67 13.86
CA ALA A 262 -11.32 27.45 15.19
C ALA A 262 -10.63 28.29 16.28
N THR A 263 -11.41 28.65 17.30
CA THR A 263 -10.93 29.44 18.44
C THR A 263 -9.98 28.61 19.30
N TYR A 264 -8.87 29.23 19.71
CA TYR A 264 -7.90 28.61 20.60
C TYR A 264 -8.35 28.69 22.06
N ASN A 265 -8.47 27.54 22.72
CA ASN A 265 -8.76 27.48 24.15
C ASN A 265 -7.43 27.46 24.94
N ALA A 266 -7.12 28.57 25.60
CA ALA A 266 -5.90 28.72 26.39
C ALA A 266 -5.82 27.82 27.64
N VAL A 267 -6.96 27.33 28.14
CA VAL A 267 -7.03 26.43 29.31
C VAL A 267 -6.72 24.99 28.92
N LEU A 268 -7.28 24.54 27.79
CA LEU A 268 -7.10 23.18 27.29
C LEU A 268 -5.86 23.01 26.40
N PHE A 269 -5.21 24.12 26.04
CA PHE A 269 -4.09 24.15 25.09
C PHE A 269 -4.42 23.47 23.75
N SER A 270 -5.67 23.57 23.31
CA SER A 270 -6.22 22.94 22.10
C SER A 270 -7.23 23.87 21.42
N LYS A 271 -7.54 23.60 20.16
CA LYS A 271 -8.65 24.26 19.48
C LYS A 271 -9.95 23.49 19.66
N GLU A 272 -11.05 24.23 19.75
CA GLU A 272 -12.39 23.65 19.87
C GLU A 272 -13.04 23.54 18.49
N VAL A 273 -13.27 22.31 18.03
CA VAL A 273 -13.90 22.01 16.74
C VAL A 273 -15.25 21.33 16.97
N ASP A 274 -16.27 21.66 16.17
CA ASP A 274 -17.59 21.02 16.27
C ASP A 274 -17.45 19.49 16.10
N PRO A 275 -17.93 18.65 17.05
CA PRO A 275 -17.92 17.20 16.92
C PRO A 275 -18.59 16.67 15.63
N LYS A 276 -19.49 17.45 15.03
CA LYS A 276 -20.21 17.10 13.80
C LYS A 276 -19.43 17.46 12.52
N VAL A 277 -18.25 18.07 12.62
CA VAL A 277 -17.45 18.56 11.48
C VAL A 277 -17.22 17.46 10.43
N MET A 278 -16.85 16.25 10.85
CA MET A 278 -16.63 15.11 9.92
C MET A 278 -17.89 14.76 9.13
N ARG A 279 -19.03 14.65 9.83
CA ARG A 279 -20.31 14.32 9.20
C ARG A 279 -20.72 15.41 8.21
N ASN A 280 -20.56 16.68 8.61
CA ASN A 280 -20.89 17.82 7.78
C ASN A 280 -19.98 17.88 6.54
N ALA A 281 -18.69 17.58 6.68
CA ALA A 281 -17.73 17.52 5.57
C ALA A 281 -18.08 16.39 4.58
N TYR A 282 -18.39 15.18 5.04
CA TYR A 282 -18.85 14.10 4.15
C TYR A 282 -20.17 14.45 3.47
N TYR A 283 -21.14 14.99 4.23
CA TYR A 283 -22.42 15.42 3.67
C TYR A 283 -22.22 16.50 2.60
N GLY A 284 -21.39 17.52 2.87
CA GLY A 284 -21.09 18.57 1.92
C GLY A 284 -20.39 18.06 0.67
N GLY A 285 -19.40 17.19 0.84
CA GLY A 285 -18.68 16.54 -0.25
C GLY A 285 -19.60 15.73 -1.16
N VAL A 286 -20.49 14.92 -0.60
CA VAL A 286 -21.43 14.07 -1.37
C VAL A 286 -22.58 14.89 -1.97
N ARG A 287 -23.14 15.85 -1.22
CA ARG A 287 -24.35 16.57 -1.63
C ARG A 287 -24.07 17.72 -2.59
N TYR A 288 -22.95 18.42 -2.41
CA TYR A 288 -22.66 19.66 -3.12
C TYR A 288 -21.43 19.56 -4.04
N HIS A 289 -20.39 18.81 -3.67
CA HIS A 289 -19.13 18.78 -4.42
C HIS A 289 -18.85 17.47 -5.18
N LEU A 290 -19.74 16.48 -5.14
CA LEU A 290 -19.48 15.16 -5.73
C LEU A 290 -19.17 15.23 -7.23
N GLY A 291 -19.85 16.11 -7.98
CA GLY A 291 -19.59 16.29 -9.41
C GLY A 291 -18.19 16.85 -9.67
N THR A 292 -17.77 17.85 -8.90
CA THR A 292 -16.44 18.47 -8.97
C THR A 292 -15.34 17.46 -8.62
N LEU A 293 -15.55 16.68 -7.55
CA LEU A 293 -14.63 15.62 -7.13
C LEU A 293 -14.55 14.51 -8.18
N ALA A 294 -15.68 14.11 -8.76
CA ALA A 294 -15.75 13.08 -9.78
C ALA A 294 -15.05 13.51 -11.09
N TYR A 295 -15.19 14.79 -11.46
CA TYR A 295 -14.49 15.37 -12.61
C TYR A 295 -12.97 15.36 -12.42
N GLY A 296 -12.47 15.84 -11.27
CA GLY A 296 -11.03 15.80 -10.96
C GLY A 296 -10.47 14.38 -10.89
N ALA A 297 -11.24 13.44 -10.33
CA ALA A 297 -10.86 12.04 -10.20
C ALA A 297 -10.76 11.31 -11.54
N ALA A 298 -11.45 11.77 -12.59
CA ALA A 298 -11.42 11.13 -13.91
C ALA A 298 -10.05 11.22 -14.60
N ILE A 299 -9.21 12.19 -14.22
CA ILE A 299 -7.90 12.40 -14.83
C ILE A 299 -6.91 11.27 -14.46
N LEU A 300 -6.96 10.78 -13.22
CA LEU A 300 -5.97 9.82 -12.70
C LEU A 300 -6.05 8.43 -13.35
N PRO A 301 -7.23 7.79 -13.52
CA PRO A 301 -7.34 6.49 -14.18
C PRO A 301 -6.82 6.50 -15.62
N VAL A 302 -7.04 7.60 -16.36
CA VAL A 302 -6.58 7.77 -17.74
C VAL A 302 -5.06 7.76 -17.82
N ILE A 303 -4.36 8.30 -16.81
CA ILE A 303 -2.90 8.32 -16.73
C ILE A 303 -2.35 7.01 -16.15
N ARG A 304 -3.06 6.41 -15.19
CA ARG A 304 -2.67 5.12 -14.59
C ARG A 304 -2.77 3.95 -15.55
N GLY A 305 -3.69 3.99 -16.52
CA GLY A 305 -3.82 2.95 -17.56
C GLY A 305 -2.51 2.72 -18.33
N PRO A 306 -1.93 3.76 -18.98
CA PRO A 306 -0.62 3.70 -19.62
C PRO A 306 0.51 3.26 -18.68
N ARG A 307 0.52 3.72 -17.42
CA ARG A 307 1.51 3.28 -16.42
C ARG A 307 1.44 1.76 -16.18
N ALA A 308 0.24 1.24 -15.95
CA ALA A 308 0.03 -0.18 -15.74
C ALA A 308 0.45 -0.98 -16.98
N LEU A 309 0.07 -0.53 -18.17
CA LEU A 309 0.48 -1.15 -19.44
C LEU A 309 2.01 -1.16 -19.60
N LEU A 310 2.69 -0.02 -19.39
CA LEU A 310 4.14 0.06 -19.47
C LEU A 310 4.82 -0.82 -18.42
N PHE A 311 4.27 -0.94 -17.22
CA PHE A 311 4.77 -1.87 -16.20
C PHE A 311 4.61 -3.34 -16.63
N PHE A 312 3.48 -3.72 -17.22
CA PHE A 312 3.31 -5.08 -17.74
C PHE A 312 4.23 -5.37 -18.91
N LEU A 313 4.41 -4.42 -19.83
CA LEU A 313 5.36 -4.52 -20.94
C LEU A 313 6.81 -4.56 -20.43
N ALA A 314 7.14 -3.82 -19.38
CA ALA A 314 8.43 -3.90 -18.67
C ALA A 314 8.70 -5.32 -18.21
N GLN A 315 7.72 -5.92 -17.55
CA GLN A 315 7.85 -7.24 -16.95
C GLN A 315 7.91 -8.33 -18.02
N ALA A 316 7.19 -8.16 -19.12
CA ALA A 316 7.26 -9.03 -20.29
C ALA A 316 8.63 -8.92 -21.00
N SER A 317 9.15 -7.69 -21.18
CA SER A 317 10.44 -7.45 -21.85
C SER A 317 11.65 -7.97 -21.05
N ARG A 318 11.57 -7.95 -19.71
CA ARG A 318 12.58 -8.61 -18.84
C ARG A 318 12.72 -10.11 -19.09
N ARG A 319 11.75 -10.76 -19.72
CA ARG A 319 11.86 -12.17 -20.12
C ARG A 319 12.62 -12.38 -21.43
N THR A 320 12.92 -11.31 -22.18
CA THR A 320 13.54 -11.35 -23.51
C THR A 320 14.97 -10.82 -23.56
N ASP A 321 15.57 -10.43 -22.43
CA ASP A 321 17.00 -10.07 -22.26
C ASP A 321 17.61 -9.07 -23.28
N THR A 322 16.80 -8.21 -23.89
CA THR A 322 17.34 -7.15 -24.78
C THR A 322 17.69 -5.89 -23.98
N PRO A 323 18.96 -5.43 -23.98
CA PRO A 323 19.38 -4.25 -23.20
C PRO A 323 18.69 -2.95 -23.65
N VAL A 324 18.32 -2.86 -24.94
CA VAL A 324 17.59 -1.72 -25.50
C VAL A 324 16.16 -1.65 -24.98
N GLY A 325 15.46 -2.80 -24.86
CA GLY A 325 14.11 -2.86 -24.30
C GLY A 325 14.06 -2.45 -22.82
N GLY A 326 15.08 -2.85 -22.05
CA GLY A 326 15.25 -2.42 -20.66
C GLY A 326 15.46 -0.91 -20.51
N CYS A 327 16.26 -0.30 -21.38
CA CYS A 327 16.54 1.14 -21.37
C CYS A 327 15.29 1.98 -21.72
N ILE A 328 14.63 1.67 -22.84
CA ILE A 328 13.42 2.38 -23.29
C ILE A 328 12.33 2.29 -22.21
N ASN A 329 12.14 1.10 -21.65
CA ASN A 329 11.18 0.91 -20.59
C ASN A 329 11.51 1.72 -19.32
N SER A 330 12.79 1.83 -18.95
CA SER A 330 13.20 2.61 -17.78
C SER A 330 12.94 4.10 -17.97
N VAL A 331 13.21 4.63 -19.17
CA VAL A 331 12.94 6.04 -19.51
C VAL A 331 11.43 6.31 -19.55
N CYS A 332 10.65 5.47 -20.22
CA CYS A 332 9.18 5.63 -20.29
C CYS A 332 8.52 5.57 -18.92
N ASN A 333 8.94 4.65 -18.04
CA ASN A 333 8.43 4.59 -16.67
C ASN A 333 8.81 5.83 -15.86
N CYS A 334 10.02 6.37 -16.03
CA CYS A 334 10.44 7.59 -15.35
C CYS A 334 9.57 8.79 -15.75
N VAL A 335 9.34 8.98 -17.05
CA VAL A 335 8.52 10.09 -17.57
C VAL A 335 7.07 9.95 -17.09
N VAL A 336 6.48 8.76 -17.18
CA VAL A 336 5.10 8.54 -16.71
C VAL A 336 4.99 8.73 -15.20
N GLU A 337 5.96 8.27 -14.41
CA GLU A 337 5.98 8.49 -12.95
C GLU A 337 6.06 9.98 -12.61
N PHE A 338 6.89 10.73 -13.33
CA PHE A 338 7.03 12.17 -13.12
C PHE A 338 5.71 12.91 -13.39
N TYR A 339 5.08 12.68 -14.55
CA TYR A 339 3.80 13.30 -14.87
C TYR A 339 2.69 12.86 -13.92
N TYR A 340 2.65 11.57 -13.56
CA TYR A 340 1.68 11.05 -12.60
C TYR A 340 1.78 11.78 -11.26
N LYS A 341 2.99 11.90 -10.68
CA LYS A 341 3.20 12.58 -9.40
C LYS A 341 2.82 14.06 -9.45
N ARG A 342 3.11 14.74 -10.56
CA ARG A 342 2.74 16.14 -10.74
C ARG A 342 1.22 16.33 -10.77
N ILE A 343 0.53 15.48 -11.53
CA ILE A 343 -0.93 15.55 -11.67
C ILE A 343 -1.64 15.12 -10.38
N GLU A 344 -1.13 14.12 -9.68
CA GLU A 344 -1.62 13.72 -8.36
C GLU A 344 -1.48 14.84 -7.33
N CYS A 345 -0.33 15.53 -7.31
CA CYS A 345 -0.10 16.70 -6.45
C CYS A 345 -1.08 17.82 -6.80
N LEU A 346 -1.23 18.15 -8.08
CA LEU A 346 -2.17 19.18 -8.55
C LEU A 346 -3.61 18.86 -8.16
N ASN A 347 -4.06 17.61 -8.36
CA ASN A 347 -5.41 17.20 -7.99
C ASN A 347 -5.66 17.36 -6.50
N ARG A 348 -4.69 16.97 -5.66
CA ARG A 348 -4.80 17.13 -4.20
C ARG A 348 -4.92 18.60 -3.81
N SER A 349 -4.09 19.47 -4.38
CA SER A 349 -4.15 20.92 -4.12
C SER A 349 -5.44 21.54 -4.66
N ALA A 350 -5.94 21.07 -5.80
CA ALA A 350 -7.21 21.52 -6.34
C ALA A 350 -8.38 21.15 -5.42
N TYR A 351 -8.41 19.95 -4.83
CA TYR A 351 -9.48 19.59 -3.87
C TYR A 351 -9.42 20.41 -2.58
N PHE A 352 -8.21 20.81 -2.16
CA PHE A 352 -8.05 21.74 -1.04
C PHE A 352 -8.64 23.13 -1.39
N GLU A 353 -8.39 23.63 -2.59
CA GLU A 353 -9.01 24.88 -3.10
C GLU A 353 -10.54 24.76 -3.27
N VAL A 354 -11.04 23.59 -3.67
CA VAL A 354 -12.50 23.32 -3.71
C VAL A 354 -13.10 23.38 -2.31
N ALA A 355 -12.39 22.90 -1.27
CA ALA A 355 -12.82 23.01 0.11
C ALA A 355 -12.87 24.48 0.56
N LEU A 356 -11.75 25.20 0.43
CA LEU A 356 -11.61 26.59 0.89
C LEU A 356 -12.52 27.58 0.17
N ASN A 357 -12.51 27.54 -1.17
CA ASN A 357 -13.13 28.59 -2.00
C ASN A 357 -14.44 28.15 -2.65
N SER A 358 -14.87 26.90 -2.44
CA SER A 358 -16.08 26.33 -3.06
C SER A 358 -16.10 26.45 -4.59
N LEU A 359 -14.93 26.43 -5.22
CA LEU A 359 -14.77 26.58 -6.67
C LEU A 359 -15.03 25.25 -7.41
N PRO A 360 -15.41 25.29 -8.70
CA PRO A 360 -15.33 24.12 -9.55
C PRO A 360 -13.87 23.73 -9.79
N PHE A 361 -13.63 22.48 -10.21
CA PHE A 361 -12.31 21.84 -10.19
C PHE A 361 -11.26 22.59 -11.00
N GLN A 362 -11.61 23.04 -12.21
CA GLN A 362 -10.65 23.66 -13.11
C GLN A 362 -10.17 25.04 -12.58
N PRO A 363 -11.04 25.99 -12.20
CA PRO A 363 -10.60 27.21 -11.51
C PRO A 363 -9.81 26.93 -10.22
N ALA A 364 -10.24 25.95 -9.43
CA ALA A 364 -9.53 25.55 -8.21
C ALA A 364 -8.09 25.06 -8.52
N ALA A 365 -7.92 24.24 -9.56
CA ALA A 365 -6.61 23.76 -9.99
C ALA A 365 -5.71 24.90 -10.49
N VAL A 366 -6.26 25.86 -11.24
CA VAL A 366 -5.51 27.03 -11.69
C VAL A 366 -5.05 27.89 -10.52
N HIS A 367 -5.95 28.15 -9.57
CA HIS A 367 -5.63 28.92 -8.36
C HIS A 367 -4.56 28.21 -7.51
N ALA A 368 -4.70 26.89 -7.30
CA ALA A 368 -3.69 26.10 -6.61
C ALA A 368 -2.31 26.18 -7.29
N MET A 369 -2.25 26.17 -8.63
CA MET A 369 -0.99 26.32 -9.35
C MET A 369 -0.36 27.71 -9.16
N GLN A 370 -1.18 28.76 -9.16
CA GLN A 370 -0.73 30.14 -8.95
C GLN A 370 -0.13 30.31 -7.55
N VAL A 371 -0.83 29.84 -6.51
CA VAL A 371 -0.34 29.89 -5.13
C VAL A 371 0.99 29.13 -5.00
N LEU A 372 1.08 27.92 -5.55
CA LEU A 372 2.30 27.12 -5.50
C LEU A 372 3.47 27.73 -6.30
N SER A 373 3.20 28.42 -7.41
CA SER A 373 4.25 29.10 -8.18
C SER A 373 4.74 30.37 -7.49
N ASP A 374 3.84 31.12 -6.86
CA ASP A 374 4.17 32.34 -6.14
C ASP A 374 5.05 32.00 -4.93
N ASP A 375 4.67 30.97 -4.17
CA ASP A 375 5.49 30.44 -3.07
C ASP A 375 6.87 30.00 -3.57
N ALA A 376 6.95 29.26 -4.68
CA ALA A 376 8.22 28.76 -5.22
C ALA A 376 9.16 29.86 -5.74
N THR A 377 8.63 31.02 -6.13
CA THR A 377 9.42 32.18 -6.57
C THR A 377 9.76 33.15 -5.43
N SER A 378 9.12 32.99 -4.26
CA SER A 378 9.35 33.81 -3.07
C SER A 378 10.51 33.35 -2.18
N VAL A 379 11.08 32.16 -2.45
CA VAL A 379 12.28 31.57 -1.82
C VAL A 379 13.52 31.93 -2.61
#